data_AF-A0A2D8TEM9-F1
#
_entry.id   AF-A0A2D8TEM9-F1
#
_cell.length_a   1.000
_cell.length_b   1.000
_cell.length_c   1.000
_cell.angle_alpha   90.00
_cell.angle_beta   90.00
_cell.angle_gamma   90.00
#
_symmetry.space_group_name_H-M   'P 1'
#
loop_
_entity.id
_entity.type
_entity.pdbx_description
1 polymer ?
#
loop_
_entity_poly.entity_id
_entity_poly.type
_entity_poly.pdbx_seq_one_letter_code
_entity_poly.pdbx_strand_id
1 'polypeptide(L)'
;MTIADTDTLAQTELRDMVASGELAIVSAGFRCFTKTELIRQLGIQQESLAFDSGFFPPQAVARMLESDTIDLTPGHTACIKTENYQDAQLGKGIRFERSTYAKVDQLATDPAMRGLNHYLDTTFGYYTVDEANGYILAHYNWHRFGAGKGGRVHDVPGNIVKIGAMLTKRLDRIKQKCRDARAVLMVVGETQGYDYMMIDDAVFPLGETGPVDDACKKLFGAKCQMVTLADVATPQAALDLL
;
A
#
# COMPACT_ATOMS: atom_id res chain seq x y z
N MET A 1 9.01 -36.59 12.10
CA MET A 1 8.38 -35.38 11.59
C MET A 1 9.50 -34.39 11.31
N THR A 2 9.70 -34.05 10.05
CA THR A 2 10.78 -33.15 9.61
C THR A 2 10.30 -31.69 9.64
N ILE A 3 11.23 -30.73 9.62
CA ILE A 3 10.90 -29.28 9.55
C ILE A 3 9.98 -28.98 8.33
N ALA A 4 10.14 -29.73 7.23
CA ALA A 4 9.31 -29.58 6.03
C ALA A 4 7.85 -30.08 6.24
N ASP A 5 7.64 -31.07 7.11
CA ASP A 5 6.29 -31.59 7.39
C ASP A 5 5.49 -30.61 8.27
N THR A 6 6.16 -29.91 9.20
CA THR A 6 5.56 -28.89 10.06
C THR A 6 5.16 -27.63 9.29
N ASP A 7 6.00 -27.15 8.37
CA ASP A 7 5.69 -25.96 7.56
C ASP A 7 4.49 -26.19 6.63
N THR A 8 4.31 -27.41 6.13
CA THR A 8 3.20 -27.77 5.25
C THR A 8 1.86 -27.82 5.99
N LEU A 9 1.86 -28.29 7.24
CA LEU A 9 0.67 -28.31 8.10
C LEU A 9 0.29 -26.90 8.54
N ALA A 10 1.25 -26.12 9.05
CA ALA A 10 1.02 -24.72 9.44
C ALA A 10 0.51 -23.88 8.25
N GLN A 11 1.05 -24.10 7.05
CA GLN A 11 0.56 -23.44 5.84
C GLN A 11 -0.89 -23.81 5.51
N THR A 12 -1.27 -25.07 5.67
CA THR A 12 -2.64 -25.54 5.42
C THR A 12 -3.61 -24.92 6.42
N GLU A 13 -3.28 -24.98 7.70
CA GLU A 13 -4.08 -24.38 8.78
C GLU A 13 -4.26 -22.87 8.57
N LEU A 14 -3.18 -22.13 8.31
CA LEU A 14 -3.25 -20.70 8.05
C LEU A 14 -4.15 -20.37 6.85
N ARG A 15 -4.05 -21.15 5.77
CA ARG A 15 -4.92 -20.99 4.59
C ARG A 15 -6.38 -21.23 4.92
N ASP A 16 -6.67 -22.27 5.70
CA ASP A 16 -8.04 -22.62 6.09
C ASP A 16 -8.65 -21.53 6.98
N MET A 17 -7.89 -20.97 7.93
CA MET A 17 -8.34 -19.84 8.76
C MET A 17 -8.61 -18.57 7.95
N VAL A 18 -7.75 -18.27 6.96
CA VAL A 18 -7.98 -17.11 6.07
C VAL A 18 -9.17 -17.36 5.14
N ALA A 19 -9.34 -18.58 4.63
CA ALA A 19 -10.43 -18.93 3.73
C ALA A 19 -11.80 -18.98 4.44
N SER A 20 -11.85 -19.45 5.69
CA SER A 20 -13.06 -19.47 6.52
C SER A 20 -13.45 -18.07 7.02
N GLY A 21 -12.50 -17.13 7.00
CA GLY A 21 -12.67 -15.78 7.54
C GLY A 21 -12.39 -15.68 9.04
N GLU A 22 -11.92 -16.74 9.70
CA GLU A 22 -11.51 -16.70 11.12
C GLU A 22 -10.33 -15.75 11.33
N LEU A 23 -9.41 -15.69 10.36
CA LEU A 23 -8.24 -14.81 10.35
C LEU A 23 -8.29 -13.81 9.19
N ALA A 24 -8.18 -12.52 9.50
CA ALA A 24 -7.92 -11.48 8.50
C ALA A 24 -6.45 -11.07 8.53
N ILE A 25 -5.74 -11.29 7.42
CA ILE A 25 -4.40 -10.72 7.19
C ILE A 25 -4.57 -9.55 6.22
N VAL A 26 -4.17 -8.35 6.64
CA VAL A 26 -4.28 -7.12 5.84
C VAL A 26 -2.89 -6.57 5.61
N SER A 27 -2.46 -6.51 4.35
CA SER A 27 -1.23 -5.83 3.97
C SER A 27 -1.45 -4.32 3.97
N ALA A 28 -0.66 -3.61 4.76
CA ALA A 28 -0.62 -2.15 4.78
C ALA A 28 0.80 -1.64 4.50
N GLY A 29 0.88 -0.50 3.82
CA GLY A 29 2.13 0.24 3.71
C GLY A 29 2.61 0.49 2.29
N PHE A 30 3.88 0.21 2.07
CA PHE A 30 4.67 0.83 1.01
C PHE A 30 4.79 -0.07 -0.23
N ARG A 31 4.06 0.29 -1.28
CA ARG A 31 3.93 -0.39 -2.60
C ARG A 31 3.21 -1.74 -2.52
N CYS A 32 2.98 -2.33 -3.69
CA CYS A 32 2.46 -3.71 -3.83
C CYS A 32 3.36 -4.79 -3.21
N PHE A 33 4.56 -4.43 -2.74
CA PHE A 33 5.59 -5.37 -2.31
C PHE A 33 5.18 -6.16 -1.07
N THR A 34 4.57 -5.50 -0.08
CA THR A 34 4.12 -6.17 1.15
C THR A 34 3.19 -7.34 0.86
N LYS A 35 2.20 -7.12 -0.01
CA LYS A 35 1.28 -8.16 -0.45
C LYS A 35 2.00 -9.27 -1.22
N THR A 36 2.86 -8.91 -2.17
CA THR A 36 3.63 -9.91 -2.93
C THR A 36 4.46 -10.79 -2.00
N GLU A 37 5.08 -10.19 -0.99
CA GLU A 37 5.92 -10.89 -0.03
C GLU A 37 5.11 -11.78 0.90
N LEU A 38 3.95 -11.32 1.40
CA LEU A 38 3.02 -12.16 2.16
C LEU A 38 2.53 -13.37 1.36
N ILE A 39 2.16 -13.18 0.09
CA ILE A 39 1.78 -14.28 -0.80
C ILE A 39 2.96 -15.27 -0.95
N ARG A 40 4.18 -14.75 -1.09
CA ARG A 40 5.39 -15.58 -1.26
C ARG A 40 5.73 -16.38 -0.01
N GLN A 41 5.68 -15.75 1.16
CA GLN A 41 6.07 -16.35 2.44
C GLN A 41 5.00 -17.28 3.01
N LEU A 42 3.73 -16.84 2.98
CA LEU A 42 2.62 -17.55 3.61
C LEU A 42 1.87 -18.45 2.64
N GLY A 43 1.99 -18.20 1.34
CA GLY A 43 1.25 -18.93 0.30
C GLY A 43 -0.26 -18.67 0.35
N ILE A 44 -0.70 -17.58 0.98
CA ILE A 44 -2.11 -17.16 1.01
C ILE A 44 -2.41 -16.29 -0.20
N GLN A 45 -3.57 -16.47 -0.83
CA GLN A 45 -4.04 -15.54 -1.86
C GLN A 45 -4.85 -14.42 -1.20
N GLN A 46 -4.59 -13.18 -1.59
CA GLN A 46 -5.32 -12.02 -1.11
C GLN A 46 -5.91 -11.25 -2.28
N GLU A 47 -7.19 -10.92 -2.16
CA GLU A 47 -7.85 -10.00 -3.08
C GLU A 47 -7.24 -8.59 -3.02
N SER A 48 -7.57 -7.72 -3.98
CA SER A 48 -7.04 -6.35 -3.97
C SER A 48 -7.61 -5.52 -2.82
N LEU A 49 -6.71 -4.98 -1.99
CA LEU A 49 -7.00 -4.11 -0.84
C LEU A 49 -6.57 -2.66 -1.12
N ALA A 50 -6.93 -1.75 -0.21
CA ALA A 50 -6.78 -0.31 -0.42
C ALA A 50 -5.31 0.11 -0.56
N PHE A 51 -4.41 -0.53 0.18
CA PHE A 51 -2.99 -0.17 0.27
C PHE A 51 -2.09 -0.85 -0.77
N ASP A 52 -2.66 -1.67 -1.66
CA ASP A 52 -1.89 -2.52 -2.59
C ASP A 52 -1.14 -1.74 -3.67
N SER A 53 -1.47 -0.47 -3.92
CA SER A 53 -1.06 0.25 -5.13
C SER A 53 -0.69 1.69 -4.83
N GLY A 54 0.38 1.89 -4.07
CA GLY A 54 0.83 3.23 -3.74
C GLY A 54 1.88 3.22 -2.64
N PHE A 55 2.18 4.40 -2.12
CA PHE A 55 3.12 4.64 -1.04
C PHE A 55 2.32 5.22 0.12
N PHE A 56 2.00 4.37 1.08
CA PHE A 56 1.17 4.72 2.22
C PHE A 56 2.05 4.70 3.48
N PRO A 57 2.54 5.87 3.94
CA PRO A 57 3.24 5.91 5.22
C PRO A 57 2.27 5.54 6.36
N PRO A 58 2.76 5.08 7.51
CA PRO A 58 1.91 4.64 8.62
C PRO A 58 0.81 5.65 9.02
N GLN A 59 1.12 6.94 9.04
CA GLN A 59 0.16 8.00 9.37
C GLN A 59 -0.97 8.09 8.34
N ALA A 60 -0.68 7.84 7.06
CA ALA A 60 -1.70 7.83 6.00
C ALA A 60 -2.56 6.56 6.05
N VAL A 61 -1.96 5.40 6.35
CA VAL A 61 -2.71 4.15 6.59
C VAL A 61 -3.73 4.37 7.72
N ALA A 62 -3.29 4.94 8.84
CA ALA A 62 -4.16 5.24 9.99
C ALA A 62 -5.32 6.16 9.59
N ARG A 63 -5.05 7.30 8.95
CA ARG A 63 -6.08 8.23 8.46
C ARG A 63 -7.09 7.56 7.53
N MET A 64 -6.60 6.75 6.58
CA MET A 64 -7.48 6.02 5.67
C MET A 64 -8.35 5.00 6.39
N LEU A 65 -7.81 4.25 7.36
CA LEU A 65 -8.61 3.30 8.16
C LEU A 65 -9.75 4.00 8.91
N GLU A 66 -9.50 5.19 9.43
CA GLU A 66 -10.49 5.99 10.16
C GLU A 66 -11.47 6.73 9.25
N SER A 67 -11.19 6.83 7.95
CA SER A 67 -12.05 7.53 6.99
C SER A 67 -13.23 6.66 6.57
N ASP A 68 -14.43 7.23 6.45
CA ASP A 68 -15.60 6.51 5.92
C ASP A 68 -15.56 6.41 4.39
N THR A 69 -15.06 7.45 3.72
CA THR A 69 -14.94 7.52 2.28
C THR A 69 -13.59 8.08 1.88
N ILE A 70 -13.10 7.66 0.71
CA ILE A 70 -11.90 8.22 0.09
C ILE A 70 -12.34 9.08 -1.09
N ASP A 71 -12.14 10.38 -0.97
CA ASP A 71 -12.43 11.36 -2.00
C ASP A 71 -11.17 12.15 -2.37
N LEU A 72 -10.72 11.97 -3.61
CA LEU A 72 -9.54 12.63 -4.16
C LEU A 72 -9.88 13.96 -4.85
N THR A 73 -11.16 14.28 -5.03
CA THR A 73 -11.58 15.50 -5.72
C THR A 73 -11.18 16.80 -5.00
N PRO A 74 -11.14 16.88 -3.65
CA PRO A 74 -10.76 18.12 -2.96
C PRO A 74 -9.29 18.52 -3.15
N GLY A 75 -8.40 17.58 -3.48
CA GLY A 75 -6.98 17.87 -3.64
C GLY A 75 -6.17 16.65 -4.10
N HIS A 76 -5.76 16.67 -5.37
CA HIS A 76 -4.82 15.70 -5.93
C HIS A 76 -3.92 16.37 -6.96
N THR A 77 -2.66 15.94 -7.02
CA THR A 77 -1.69 16.42 -8.01
C THR A 77 -0.80 15.27 -8.48
N ALA A 78 -0.15 15.45 -9.64
CA ALA A 78 0.88 14.52 -10.08
C ALA A 78 2.19 14.81 -9.31
N CYS A 79 3.04 13.82 -9.15
CA CYS A 79 4.33 13.96 -8.49
C CYS A 79 5.47 13.44 -9.37
N ILE A 80 6.67 14.00 -9.15
CA ILE A 80 7.93 13.47 -9.66
C ILE A 80 8.63 12.77 -8.51
N LYS A 81 9.03 11.52 -8.73
CA LYS A 81 9.63 10.64 -7.73
C LYS A 81 11.16 10.67 -7.79
N THR A 82 11.79 10.71 -6.63
CA THR A 82 13.22 10.51 -6.44
C THR A 82 13.45 9.40 -5.43
N GLU A 83 13.97 8.26 -5.89
CA GLU A 83 14.31 7.10 -5.06
C GLU A 83 15.71 7.24 -4.48
N ASN A 84 15.95 6.66 -3.29
CA ASN A 84 17.23 6.69 -2.59
C ASN A 84 17.72 8.12 -2.28
N TYR A 85 16.80 9.03 -1.99
CA TYR A 85 17.13 10.39 -1.56
C TYR A 85 17.85 10.32 -0.21
N GLN A 86 19.05 10.88 -0.13
CA GLN A 86 19.86 10.85 1.09
C GLN A 86 19.73 12.17 1.83
N ASP A 87 19.26 12.09 3.07
CA ASP A 87 19.21 13.22 3.98
C ASP A 87 20.17 12.99 5.15
N ALA A 88 20.91 14.03 5.52
CA ALA A 88 21.98 13.92 6.52
C ALA A 88 21.46 13.55 7.93
N GLN A 89 20.19 13.86 8.22
CA GLN A 89 19.57 13.63 9.53
C GLN A 89 18.58 12.46 9.50
N LEU A 90 17.83 12.34 8.41
CA LEU A 90 16.72 11.37 8.29
C LEU A 90 17.15 10.04 7.65
N GLY A 91 18.34 9.97 7.06
CA GLY A 91 18.85 8.76 6.41
C GLY A 91 18.38 8.62 4.96
N LYS A 92 18.09 7.38 4.55
CA LYS A 92 17.74 7.06 3.17
C LYS A 92 16.23 7.10 2.99
N GLY A 93 15.71 7.96 2.14
CA GLY A 93 14.29 8.09 1.88
C GLY A 93 13.89 7.99 0.41
N ILE A 94 12.60 8.20 0.20
CA ILE A 94 11.99 8.41 -1.11
C ILE A 94 11.27 9.76 -1.10
N ARG A 95 11.48 10.57 -2.15
CA ARG A 95 10.90 11.91 -2.26
C ARG A 95 9.90 11.97 -3.41
N PHE A 96 8.80 12.68 -3.20
CA PHE A 96 7.81 13.03 -4.20
C PHE A 96 7.65 14.54 -4.23
N GLU A 97 7.95 15.16 -5.37
CA GLU A 97 7.79 16.61 -5.56
C GLU A 97 6.48 16.86 -6.31
N ARG A 98 5.59 17.68 -5.75
CA ARG A 98 4.32 18.03 -6.39
C ARG A 98 4.56 18.74 -7.72
N SER A 99 3.75 18.38 -8.69
CA SER A 99 3.82 18.84 -10.08
C SER A 99 2.40 18.85 -10.68
N THR A 100 2.31 18.93 -12.00
CA THR A 100 1.04 18.82 -12.73
C THR A 100 1.11 17.67 -13.72
N TYR A 101 -0.04 17.08 -14.05
CA TYR A 101 -0.14 16.09 -15.11
C TYR A 101 0.44 16.61 -16.43
N ALA A 102 0.12 17.85 -16.79
CA ALA A 102 0.66 18.49 -18.00
C ALA A 102 2.19 18.62 -17.98
N LYS A 103 2.79 18.93 -16.83
CA LYS A 103 4.24 19.00 -16.68
C LYS A 103 4.87 17.61 -16.81
N VAL A 104 4.26 16.59 -16.22
CA VAL A 104 4.71 15.20 -16.37
C VAL A 104 4.63 14.78 -17.85
N ASP A 105 3.56 15.10 -18.57
CA ASP A 105 3.40 14.80 -20.00
C ASP A 105 4.48 15.44 -20.88
N GLN A 106 4.93 16.65 -20.51
CA GLN A 106 6.01 17.36 -21.18
C GLN A 106 7.38 16.73 -20.93
N LEU A 107 7.59 16.12 -19.76
CA LEU A 107 8.86 15.49 -19.38
C LEU A 107 8.93 14.03 -19.84
N ALA A 108 7.80 13.30 -19.80
CA ALA A 108 7.67 11.92 -20.22
C ALA A 108 7.37 11.82 -21.73
N THR A 109 8.39 12.05 -22.56
CA THR A 109 8.24 12.16 -24.02
C THR A 109 8.36 10.85 -24.78
N ASP A 110 9.00 9.83 -24.21
CA ASP A 110 9.21 8.52 -24.86
C ASP A 110 9.03 7.36 -23.83
N PRO A 111 8.24 6.30 -24.13
CA PRO A 111 8.13 5.14 -23.25
C PRO A 111 9.45 4.38 -22.99
N ALA A 112 10.48 4.59 -23.81
CA ALA A 112 11.81 4.01 -23.66
C ALA A 112 12.83 4.97 -23.02
N MET A 113 12.42 6.17 -22.59
CA MET A 113 13.37 7.13 -22.02
C MET A 113 14.04 6.60 -20.74
N ARG A 114 15.34 6.86 -20.61
CA ARG A 114 16.07 6.56 -19.37
C ARG A 114 15.50 7.41 -18.23
N GLY A 115 15.22 6.77 -17.09
CA GLY A 115 14.67 7.47 -15.93
C GLY A 115 13.16 7.76 -16.04
N LEU A 116 12.43 7.11 -16.96
CA LEU A 116 10.98 7.28 -17.03
C LEU A 116 10.27 6.98 -15.69
N ASN A 117 10.86 6.08 -14.90
CA ASN A 117 10.39 5.69 -13.57
C ASN A 117 10.38 6.83 -12.53
N HIS A 118 11.00 7.98 -12.82
CA HIS A 118 10.87 9.20 -12.02
C HIS A 118 9.51 9.87 -12.25
N TYR A 119 8.93 9.73 -13.44
CA TYR A 119 7.72 10.42 -13.86
C TYR A 119 6.49 9.53 -13.82
N LEU A 120 6.65 8.26 -14.22
CA LEU A 120 5.58 7.29 -14.34
C LEU A 120 6.00 5.96 -13.71
N ASP A 121 5.07 5.20 -13.17
CA ASP A 121 5.33 3.83 -12.73
C ASP A 121 5.60 2.87 -13.89
N THR A 122 5.93 1.62 -13.56
CA THR A 122 6.23 0.55 -14.53
C THR A 122 5.06 0.19 -15.46
N THR A 123 3.86 0.65 -15.14
CA THR A 123 2.63 0.48 -15.92
C THR A 123 2.25 1.74 -16.72
N PHE A 124 3.12 2.77 -16.71
CA PHE A 124 2.89 4.11 -17.24
C PHE A 124 1.81 4.91 -16.51
N GLY A 125 1.62 4.65 -15.22
CA GLY A 125 0.75 5.46 -14.37
C GLY A 125 1.48 6.63 -13.74
N TYR A 126 0.78 7.75 -13.61
CA TYR A 126 1.24 8.89 -12.83
C TYR A 126 1.38 8.48 -11.36
N TYR A 127 2.40 9.01 -10.70
CA TYR A 127 2.39 9.12 -9.25
C TYR A 127 1.44 10.25 -8.87
N THR A 128 0.31 9.92 -8.23
CA THR A 128 -0.72 10.90 -7.86
C THR A 128 -0.77 11.03 -6.34
N VAL A 129 -0.55 12.22 -5.80
CA VAL A 129 -0.71 12.47 -4.36
C VAL A 129 -2.19 12.70 -4.01
N ASP A 130 -2.63 12.15 -2.88
CA ASP A 130 -3.78 12.64 -2.12
C ASP A 130 -3.26 13.69 -1.13
N GLU A 131 -3.58 14.96 -1.38
CA GLU A 131 -3.02 16.08 -0.62
C GLU A 131 -3.55 16.13 0.82
N ALA A 132 -4.79 15.68 1.04
CA ALA A 132 -5.41 15.70 2.35
C ALA A 132 -4.83 14.59 3.24
N ASN A 133 -4.56 13.42 2.65
CA ASN A 133 -4.20 12.23 3.40
C ASN A 133 -2.71 11.87 3.35
N GLY A 134 -1.91 12.53 2.51
CA GLY A 134 -0.44 12.42 2.51
C GLY A 134 0.06 11.04 2.08
N TYR A 135 -0.54 10.45 1.05
CA TYR A 135 -0.08 9.22 0.40
C TYR A 135 0.03 9.41 -1.11
N ILE A 136 0.82 8.54 -1.75
CA ILE A 136 0.99 8.54 -3.21
C ILE A 136 0.33 7.31 -3.80
N LEU A 137 -0.54 7.52 -4.77
CA LEU A 137 -1.13 6.47 -5.59
C LEU A 137 -0.23 6.18 -6.78
N ALA A 138 -0.03 4.89 -7.03
CA ALA A 138 0.55 4.36 -8.26
C ALA A 138 -0.44 3.36 -8.83
N HIS A 139 -0.37 3.05 -10.12
CA HIS A 139 -1.26 2.07 -10.71
C HIS A 139 -2.76 2.46 -10.65
N TYR A 140 -3.07 3.75 -10.84
CA TYR A 140 -4.45 4.21 -10.89
C TYR A 140 -4.81 5.21 -12.00
N ASN A 141 -3.91 6.14 -12.33
CA ASN A 141 -4.17 7.20 -13.30
C ASN A 141 -3.11 7.18 -14.40
N TRP A 142 -3.53 7.10 -15.67
CA TRP A 142 -2.65 6.62 -16.75
C TRP A 142 -2.19 7.70 -17.70
N HIS A 143 -0.89 7.71 -17.98
CA HIS A 143 -0.34 8.45 -19.10
C HIS A 143 -0.74 7.82 -20.43
N ARG A 144 -0.68 8.59 -21.52
CA ARG A 144 -0.94 8.12 -22.89
C ARG A 144 -0.15 6.87 -23.30
N PHE A 145 1.04 6.63 -22.74
CA PHE A 145 1.84 5.42 -23.00
C PHE A 145 1.22 4.12 -22.44
N GLY A 146 0.40 4.26 -21.40
CA GLY A 146 -0.34 3.15 -20.79
C GLY A 146 -1.72 2.93 -21.40
N ALA A 147 -2.26 3.91 -22.13
CA ALA A 147 -3.60 3.84 -22.70
C ALA A 147 -3.76 2.66 -23.68
N GLY A 148 -4.93 2.00 -23.63
CA GLY A 148 -5.25 0.83 -24.46
C GLY A 148 -4.68 -0.50 -23.97
N LYS A 149 -3.72 -0.50 -23.02
CA LYS A 149 -3.17 -1.73 -22.43
C LYS A 149 -4.07 -2.20 -21.29
N GLY A 150 -4.71 -3.36 -21.43
CA GLY A 150 -5.51 -3.97 -20.35
C GLY A 150 -6.67 -3.08 -19.85
N GLY A 151 -7.33 -2.35 -20.75
CA GLY A 151 -8.48 -1.49 -20.41
C GLY A 151 -8.11 -0.14 -19.78
N ARG A 152 -6.83 0.23 -19.75
CA ARG A 152 -6.35 1.52 -19.24
C ARG A 152 -6.79 2.67 -20.15
N VAL A 153 -7.42 3.68 -19.57
CA VAL A 153 -7.88 4.91 -20.25
C VAL A 153 -7.09 6.12 -19.74
N HIS A 154 -6.60 6.96 -20.66
CA HIS A 154 -6.02 8.26 -20.34
C HIS A 154 -7.14 9.29 -20.19
N ASP A 155 -7.67 9.42 -18.99
CA ASP A 155 -8.72 10.36 -18.60
C ASP A 155 -8.50 10.74 -17.13
N VAL A 156 -7.66 11.76 -16.88
CA VAL A 156 -7.26 12.12 -15.52
C VAL A 156 -8.48 12.42 -14.62
N PRO A 157 -9.39 13.36 -14.98
CA PRO A 157 -10.53 13.68 -14.11
C PRO A 157 -11.45 12.47 -13.88
N GLY A 158 -11.77 11.71 -14.93
CA GLY A 158 -12.64 10.54 -14.79
C GLY A 158 -11.99 9.40 -14.01
N ASN A 159 -10.67 9.24 -14.10
CA ASN A 159 -9.93 8.27 -13.30
C ASN A 159 -9.97 8.65 -11.82
N ILE A 160 -9.76 9.92 -11.45
CA ILE A 160 -9.75 10.38 -10.05
C ILE A 160 -11.04 10.02 -9.30
N VAL A 161 -12.20 10.25 -9.92
CA VAL A 161 -13.49 9.87 -9.33
C VAL A 161 -13.60 8.35 -9.15
N LYS A 162 -13.20 7.57 -10.16
CA LYS A 162 -13.21 6.10 -10.11
C LYS A 162 -12.27 5.55 -9.05
N ILE A 163 -11.12 6.19 -8.86
CA ILE A 163 -10.12 5.80 -7.87
C ILE A 163 -10.68 5.96 -6.46
N GLY A 164 -11.27 7.12 -6.13
CA GLY A 164 -11.90 7.34 -4.82
C GLY A 164 -12.98 6.30 -4.50
N ALA A 165 -13.88 6.03 -5.45
CA ALA A 165 -14.90 4.99 -5.31
C ALA A 165 -14.30 3.58 -5.14
N MET A 166 -13.23 3.28 -5.88
CA MET A 166 -12.54 1.99 -5.79
C MET A 166 -11.83 1.81 -4.44
N LEU A 167 -11.09 2.82 -3.97
CA LEU A 167 -10.39 2.81 -2.70
C LEU A 167 -11.39 2.69 -1.54
N THR A 168 -12.50 3.43 -1.59
CA THR A 168 -13.61 3.31 -0.63
C THR A 168 -14.12 1.87 -0.55
N LYS A 169 -14.47 1.25 -1.70
CA LYS A 169 -14.91 -0.15 -1.74
C LYS A 169 -13.87 -1.14 -1.19
N ARG A 170 -12.58 -0.89 -1.43
CA ARG A 170 -11.50 -1.76 -0.91
C ARG A 170 -11.29 -1.55 0.58
N LEU A 171 -11.42 -0.33 1.07
CA LEU A 171 -11.37 0.01 2.49
C LEU A 171 -12.55 -0.61 3.25
N ASP A 172 -13.77 -0.50 2.73
CA ASP A 172 -14.95 -1.15 3.30
C ASP A 172 -14.75 -2.66 3.42
N ARG A 173 -14.09 -3.26 2.44
CA ARG A 173 -13.76 -4.68 2.46
C ARG A 173 -12.76 -5.03 3.56
N ILE A 174 -11.71 -4.21 3.74
CA ILE A 174 -10.77 -4.36 4.87
C ILE A 174 -11.56 -4.30 6.18
N LYS A 175 -12.36 -3.25 6.38
CA LYS A 175 -13.17 -3.05 7.59
C LYS A 175 -14.11 -4.22 7.84
N GLN A 176 -14.78 -4.73 6.81
CA GLN A 176 -15.70 -5.85 6.93
C GLN A 176 -14.96 -7.13 7.34
N LYS A 177 -13.85 -7.48 6.65
CA LYS A 177 -13.03 -8.64 7.04
C LYS A 177 -12.55 -8.56 8.48
N CYS A 178 -12.04 -7.38 8.89
CA CYS A 178 -11.55 -7.19 10.24
C CYS A 178 -12.67 -7.28 11.29
N ARG A 179 -13.89 -6.84 10.95
CA ARG A 179 -15.07 -6.98 11.83
C ARG A 179 -15.50 -8.43 11.99
N ASP A 180 -15.52 -9.20 10.91
CA ASP A 180 -16.01 -10.58 10.92
C ASP A 180 -14.98 -11.57 11.48
N ALA A 181 -13.69 -11.30 11.30
CA ALA A 181 -12.63 -12.18 11.76
C ALA A 181 -12.51 -12.24 13.28
N ARG A 182 -12.10 -13.40 13.79
CA ARG A 182 -11.80 -13.63 15.20
C ARG A 182 -10.46 -12.99 15.58
N ALA A 183 -9.48 -13.06 14.68
CA ALA A 183 -8.18 -12.43 14.82
C ALA A 183 -7.83 -11.63 13.56
N VAL A 184 -7.10 -10.53 13.72
CA VAL A 184 -6.66 -9.65 12.64
C VAL A 184 -5.18 -9.35 12.78
N LEU A 185 -4.42 -9.63 11.73
CA LEU A 185 -3.03 -9.23 11.59
C LEU A 185 -2.95 -8.09 10.56
N MET A 186 -2.74 -6.87 11.04
CA MET A 186 -2.44 -5.71 10.20
C MET A 186 -0.93 -5.67 9.96
N VAL A 187 -0.51 -6.18 8.80
CA VAL A 187 0.91 -6.32 8.47
C VAL A 187 1.41 -5.02 7.84
N VAL A 188 2.17 -4.23 8.58
CA VAL A 188 2.88 -3.05 8.08
C VAL A 188 4.20 -3.50 7.46
N GLY A 189 4.38 -3.18 6.18
CA GLY A 189 5.38 -3.88 5.37
C GLY A 189 6.69 -3.16 5.07
N GLU A 190 7.59 -3.97 4.52
CA GLU A 190 8.92 -3.65 3.96
C GLU A 190 8.96 -2.29 3.26
N THR A 191 9.78 -1.40 3.81
CA THR A 191 9.99 -0.04 3.31
C THR A 191 11.01 -0.01 2.17
N GLN A 192 11.51 -1.15 1.71
CA GLN A 192 12.60 -1.29 0.73
C GLN A 192 13.89 -0.63 1.21
N GLY A 193 14.10 -0.69 2.53
CA GLY A 193 15.18 0.01 3.22
C GLY A 193 15.09 1.53 3.11
N TYR A 194 13.88 2.10 3.00
CA TYR A 194 13.66 3.53 3.19
C TYR A 194 13.26 3.82 4.64
N ASP A 195 13.83 4.87 5.22
CA ASP A 195 13.55 5.33 6.58
C ASP A 195 12.35 6.30 6.61
N TYR A 196 12.16 7.06 5.54
CA TYR A 196 11.07 8.04 5.40
C TYR A 196 10.56 8.17 3.97
N MET A 197 9.34 8.67 3.86
CA MET A 197 8.78 9.23 2.64
C MET A 197 8.65 10.75 2.78
N MET A 198 8.96 11.49 1.73
CA MET A 198 8.84 12.94 1.70
C MET A 198 7.89 13.37 0.58
N ILE A 199 6.97 14.28 0.88
CA ILE A 199 6.13 14.97 -0.12
C ILE A 199 6.47 16.46 -0.02
N ASP A 200 7.20 16.97 -1.01
CA ASP A 200 7.91 18.26 -1.00
C ASP A 200 8.86 18.40 0.19
N ASP A 201 8.38 19.04 1.27
CA ASP A 201 9.08 19.32 2.53
C ASP A 201 8.45 18.55 3.71
N ALA A 202 7.28 17.94 3.52
CA ALA A 202 6.62 17.15 4.54
C ALA A 202 7.27 15.77 4.65
N VAL A 203 7.72 15.41 5.85
CA VAL A 203 8.39 14.15 6.15
C VAL A 203 7.43 13.19 6.83
N PHE A 204 7.38 11.96 6.33
CA PHE A 204 6.59 10.86 6.86
C PHE A 204 7.53 9.71 7.25
N PRO A 205 7.88 9.58 8.54
CA PRO A 205 8.70 8.48 9.03
C PRO A 205 8.01 7.14 8.78
N LEU A 206 8.73 6.19 8.18
CA LEU A 206 8.16 4.88 7.84
C LEU A 206 8.27 3.86 8.98
N GLY A 207 9.18 4.07 9.92
CA GLY A 207 9.34 3.25 11.12
C GLY A 207 8.34 3.54 12.25
N GLU A 208 7.58 4.63 12.16
CA GLU A 208 6.60 5.02 13.19
C GLU A 208 5.26 4.32 12.99
N THR A 209 5.14 3.08 13.44
CA THR A 209 3.92 2.27 13.27
C THR A 209 2.82 2.51 14.29
N GLY A 210 3.11 3.25 15.38
CA GLY A 210 2.16 3.58 16.45
C GLY A 210 0.81 4.11 15.97
N PRO A 211 0.74 5.06 15.01
CA PRO A 211 -0.53 5.53 14.46
C PRO A 211 -1.41 4.44 13.86
N VAL A 212 -0.82 3.42 13.23
CA VAL A 212 -1.57 2.29 12.65
C VAL A 212 -2.11 1.39 13.75
N ASP A 213 -1.30 1.10 14.76
CA ASP A 213 -1.68 0.30 15.92
C ASP A 213 -2.84 0.96 16.69
N ASP A 214 -2.75 2.27 16.95
CA ASP A 214 -3.81 3.05 17.60
C ASP A 214 -5.11 3.02 16.80
N ALA A 215 -5.05 3.25 15.49
CA ALA A 215 -6.23 3.20 14.62
C ALA A 215 -6.85 1.79 14.58
N CYS A 216 -6.01 0.74 14.52
CA CYS A 216 -6.45 -0.65 14.56
C CYS A 216 -7.17 -1.01 15.86
N LYS A 217 -6.58 -0.66 17.00
CA LYS A 217 -7.17 -0.90 18.32
C LYS A 217 -8.47 -0.14 18.52
N LYS A 218 -8.52 1.11 18.05
CA LYS A 218 -9.74 1.93 18.09
C LYS A 218 -10.88 1.33 17.26
N LEU A 219 -10.58 0.82 16.06
CA LEU A 219 -11.61 0.34 15.13
C LEU A 219 -12.02 -1.11 15.37
N PHE A 220 -11.10 -1.97 15.79
CA PHE A 220 -11.29 -3.42 15.82
C PHE A 220 -11.04 -4.04 17.19
N GLY A 221 -10.54 -3.27 18.17
CA GLY A 221 -10.26 -3.74 19.52
C GLY A 221 -9.05 -4.67 19.62
N ALA A 222 -8.99 -5.44 20.72
CA ALA A 222 -7.84 -6.27 21.06
C ALA A 222 -7.57 -7.44 20.10
N LYS A 223 -8.53 -7.78 19.22
CA LYS A 223 -8.34 -8.83 18.21
C LYS A 223 -7.47 -8.39 17.05
N CYS A 224 -7.20 -7.09 16.90
CA CYS A 224 -6.34 -6.57 15.85
C CYS A 224 -4.97 -6.24 16.41
N GLN A 225 -3.96 -6.85 15.82
CA GLN A 225 -2.56 -6.62 16.14
C GLN A 225 -1.86 -6.04 14.90
N MET A 226 -1.11 -4.96 15.13
CA MET A 226 -0.16 -4.46 14.14
C MET A 226 1.13 -5.27 14.26
N VAL A 227 1.58 -5.80 13.13
CA VAL A 227 2.79 -6.63 13.04
C VAL A 227 3.62 -6.19 11.84
N THR A 228 4.91 -6.49 11.86
CA THR A 228 5.80 -6.28 10.72
C THR A 228 5.83 -7.51 9.82
N LEU A 229 6.34 -7.34 8.60
CA LEU A 229 6.59 -8.45 7.69
C LEU A 229 7.56 -9.51 8.27
N ALA A 230 8.47 -9.10 9.16
CA ALA A 230 9.40 -10.02 9.82
C ALA A 230 8.70 -10.91 10.87
N ASP A 231 7.68 -10.38 11.54
CA ASP A 231 6.91 -11.11 12.57
C ASP A 231 6.08 -12.25 11.96
N VAL A 232 5.73 -12.13 10.68
CA VAL A 232 4.94 -13.12 9.93
C VAL A 232 5.74 -13.79 8.81
N ALA A 233 7.07 -13.91 8.99
CA ALA A 233 7.97 -14.42 7.96
C ALA A 233 7.70 -15.88 7.52
N THR A 234 6.98 -16.65 8.34
CA THR A 234 6.57 -18.04 8.07
C THR A 234 5.12 -18.27 8.50
N PRO A 235 4.45 -19.31 7.96
CA PRO A 235 3.11 -19.69 8.41
C PRO A 235 3.02 -19.96 9.92
N GLN A 236 4.02 -20.66 10.49
CA GLN A 236 4.04 -20.93 11.93
C GLN A 236 4.16 -19.64 12.74
N ALA A 237 5.05 -18.72 12.34
CA ALA A 237 5.20 -17.43 13.04
C ALA A 237 3.89 -16.61 13.01
N ALA A 238 3.13 -16.66 11.92
CA ALA A 238 1.83 -16.02 11.84
C ALA A 238 0.78 -16.67 12.77
N LEU A 239 0.80 -18.01 12.91
CA LEU A 239 -0.09 -18.74 13.81
C LEU A 239 0.23 -18.50 15.28
N ASP A 240 1.52 -18.36 15.63
CA ASP A 240 1.98 -18.12 17.01
C ASP A 240 1.52 -16.75 17.58
N LEU A 241 1.00 -15.86 16.73
CA LEU A 241 0.49 -14.53 17.09
C LEU A 241 -1.02 -14.50 17.38
N LEU A 242 -1.74 -15.60 17.14
CA LEU A 242 -3.21 -15.70 17.25
C LEU A 242 -3.67 -16.12 18.66
#